data_AF-A0A2U8QUJ8-F1
#
_entry.id   AF-A0A2U8QUJ8-F1
#
_cell.length_a   1.000
_cell.length_b   1.000
_cell.length_c   1.000
_cell.angle_alpha   90.00
_cell.angle_beta   90.00
_cell.angle_gamma   90.00
#
_symmetry.space_group_name_H-M   'P 1'
#
loop_
_entity.id
_entity.type
_entity.pdbx_description
1 polymer ?
#
loop_
_entity_poly.entity_id
_entity_poly.type
_entity_poly.pdbx_seq_one_letter_code
_entity_poly.pdbx_strand_id
1 'polypeptide(L)'
;MKALTFVIVLIFSLGFTPVETTKVMITEQSQIIIKGKSNVNTFQCQYDSALLKEEYCITFLKAKNSTICDGAVIAIKSDGFDCKHRMITKDLKSILRTDEFPNITIELIELTHSTL
;
A
#
# COMPACT_ATOMS: atom_id res chain seq x y z
N MET A 1 16.94 34.59 35.79
CA MET A 1 15.56 34.08 35.91
C MET A 1 14.70 34.37 34.67
N LYS A 2 14.66 35.59 34.13
CA LYS A 2 13.87 35.94 32.92
C LYS A 2 14.23 35.15 31.65
N ALA A 3 15.53 34.90 31.43
CA ALA A 3 15.99 34.11 30.28
C ALA A 3 15.53 32.64 30.33
N LEU A 4 15.42 32.06 31.53
CA LEU A 4 14.96 30.68 31.72
C LEU A 4 13.47 30.53 31.38
N THR A 5 12.66 31.54 31.72
CA THR A 5 11.23 31.59 31.39
C THR A 5 11.00 31.71 29.89
N PHE A 6 11.83 32.49 29.18
CA PHE A 6 11.76 32.61 27.72
C PHE A 6 12.08 31.29 27.00
N VAL A 7 13.04 30.52 27.50
CA VAL A 7 13.41 29.22 26.92
C VAL A 7 12.27 28.19 27.08
N ILE A 8 11.58 28.18 28.23
CA ILE A 8 10.46 27.25 28.49
C ILE A 8 9.27 27.52 27.55
N VAL A 9 8.95 28.80 27.29
CA VAL A 9 7.88 29.19 26.37
C VAL A 9 8.21 28.83 24.91
N LEU A 10 9.48 28.94 24.52
CA LEU A 10 9.95 28.55 23.19
C LEU A 10 9.83 27.04 22.96
N ILE A 11 10.16 26.22 23.96
CA ILE A 11 10.05 24.76 23.88
C ILE A 11 8.59 24.29 23.76
N PHE A 12 7.64 25.00 24.40
CA PHE A 12 6.21 24.64 24.34
C PHE A 12 5.55 24.91 22.98
N SER A 13 6.18 25.71 22.11
CA SER A 13 5.70 25.97 20.75
C SER A 13 6.07 24.90 19.73
N LEU A 14 6.85 23.89 20.12
CA LEU A 14 7.12 22.71 19.30
C LEU A 14 5.87 21.83 19.27
N GLY A 15 5.00 22.06 18.27
CA GLY A 15 3.83 21.23 18.03
C GLY A 15 4.23 19.79 17.78
N PHE A 16 3.74 18.86 18.60
CA PHE A 16 3.93 17.43 18.43
C PHE A 16 3.00 16.93 17.31
N THR A 17 3.55 16.37 16.24
CA THR A 17 2.75 15.64 15.25
C THR A 17 2.47 14.24 15.79
N PRO A 18 1.21 13.79 15.86
CA PRO A 18 0.89 12.46 16.35
C PRO A 18 1.43 11.40 15.37
N VAL A 19 2.28 10.54 15.91
CA VAL A 19 2.84 9.35 15.26
C VAL A 19 2.20 8.14 15.92
N GLU A 20 1.64 7.23 15.13
CA GLU A 20 0.96 6.03 15.61
C GLU A 20 1.48 4.79 14.88
N THR A 21 2.07 3.86 15.61
CA THR A 21 2.47 2.56 15.07
C THR A 21 1.42 1.52 15.45
N THR A 22 0.87 0.82 14.46
CA THR A 22 -0.17 -0.18 14.70
C THR A 22 -0.04 -1.38 13.77
N LYS A 23 -0.64 -2.48 14.18
CA LYS A 23 -0.75 -3.69 13.37
C LYS A 23 -2.02 -3.62 12.52
N VAL A 24 -1.87 -3.84 11.23
CA VAL A 24 -3.00 -3.92 10.29
C VAL A 24 -2.95 -5.22 9.52
N MET A 25 -4.09 -5.59 8.94
CA MET A 25 -4.23 -6.78 8.11
C MET A 25 -5.07 -6.42 6.89
N ILE A 26 -4.69 -6.95 5.73
CA ILE A 26 -5.49 -6.85 4.52
C ILE A 26 -6.66 -7.81 4.66
N THR A 27 -7.88 -7.29 4.53
CA THR A 27 -9.07 -8.13 4.64
C THR A 27 -9.26 -8.95 3.36
N GLU A 28 -9.87 -10.14 3.48
CA GLU A 28 -10.22 -11.02 2.35
C GLU A 28 -11.19 -10.36 1.33
N GLN A 29 -11.83 -9.25 1.71
CA GLN A 29 -12.67 -8.44 0.82
C GLN A 29 -11.85 -7.54 -0.11
N SER A 30 -10.55 -7.37 0.16
CA SER A 30 -9.65 -6.56 -0.65
C SER A 30 -9.38 -7.24 -1.99
N GLN A 31 -9.25 -6.44 -3.05
CA GLN A 31 -9.07 -6.95 -4.41
C GLN A 31 -7.93 -6.24 -5.10
N ILE A 32 -7.11 -7.02 -5.79
CA ILE A 32 -6.14 -6.52 -6.77
C ILE A 32 -6.59 -7.04 -8.13
N ILE A 33 -6.92 -6.12 -9.04
CA ILE A 33 -7.45 -6.47 -10.36
C ILE A 33 -6.67 -5.72 -11.42
N ILE A 34 -6.07 -6.47 -12.35
CA ILE A 34 -5.53 -5.91 -13.59
C ILE A 34 -6.66 -5.90 -14.61
N LYS A 35 -7.06 -4.72 -15.07
CA LYS A 35 -8.05 -4.54 -16.13
C LYS A 35 -7.33 -4.25 -17.44
N GLY A 36 -7.60 -5.05 -18.46
CA GLY A 36 -7.00 -4.90 -19.77
C GLY A 36 -8.02 -4.95 -20.90
N LYS A 37 -7.59 -4.51 -22.09
CA LYS A 37 -8.41 -4.53 -23.30
C LYS A 37 -7.52 -4.91 -24.50
N SER A 38 -8.10 -5.69 -25.40
CA SER A 38 -7.58 -6.01 -26.72
C SER A 38 -8.43 -5.35 -27.80
N ASN A 39 -8.04 -5.51 -29.06
CA ASN A 39 -8.80 -5.01 -30.21
C ASN A 39 -10.21 -5.61 -30.31
N VAL A 40 -10.46 -6.75 -29.65
CA VAL A 40 -11.70 -7.52 -29.77
C VAL A 40 -12.47 -7.61 -28.45
N ASN A 41 -11.78 -7.68 -27.30
CA ASN A 41 -12.42 -7.93 -26.01
C ASN A 41 -11.70 -7.26 -24.82
N THR A 42 -12.41 -7.04 -23.71
CA THR A 42 -11.83 -6.69 -22.41
C THR A 42 -11.53 -7.94 -21.60
N PHE A 43 -10.58 -7.84 -20.68
CA PHE A 43 -10.24 -8.93 -19.76
C PHE A 43 -9.91 -8.36 -18.38
N GLN A 44 -10.03 -9.21 -17.37
CA GLN A 44 -9.66 -8.90 -15.99
C GLN A 44 -8.86 -10.05 -15.43
N CYS A 45 -7.74 -9.74 -14.78
CA CYS A 45 -6.93 -10.70 -14.03
C CYS A 45 -7.06 -10.37 -12.55
N GLN A 46 -7.67 -11.29 -11.81
CA GLN A 46 -7.91 -11.14 -10.38
C GLN A 46 -6.80 -11.85 -9.61
N TYR A 47 -6.26 -11.16 -8.61
CA TYR A 47 -5.30 -11.73 -7.69
C TYR A 47 -5.99 -12.65 -6.66
N ASP A 48 -5.33 -13.74 -6.29
CA ASP A 48 -5.79 -14.62 -5.21
C ASP A 48 -5.51 -13.99 -3.84
N SER A 49 -6.54 -13.37 -3.25
CA SER A 49 -6.47 -12.72 -1.93
C SER A 49 -6.08 -13.68 -0.80
N ALA A 50 -6.26 -15.00 -0.97
CA ALA A 50 -5.83 -15.99 0.02
C ALA A 50 -4.31 -16.03 0.22
N LEU A 51 -3.55 -15.42 -0.70
CA LEU A 51 -2.10 -15.25 -0.63
C LEU A 51 -1.66 -14.02 0.22
N LEU A 52 -2.59 -13.21 0.75
CA LEU A 52 -2.29 -11.93 1.45
C LEU A 52 -2.41 -11.98 2.99
N LYS A 53 -2.28 -13.16 3.61
CA LYS A 53 -2.61 -13.40 5.03
C LYS A 53 -1.58 -12.86 6.05
N GLU A 54 -0.83 -11.83 5.68
CA GLU A 54 0.23 -11.27 6.53
C GLU A 54 -0.29 -10.10 7.38
N GLU A 55 0.20 -9.98 8.62
CA GLU A 55 0.03 -8.78 9.44
C GLU A 55 1.17 -7.80 9.16
N TYR A 56 0.84 -6.52 9.02
CA TYR A 56 1.80 -5.45 8.74
C TYR A 56 1.88 -4.50 9.93
N CYS A 57 3.11 -4.19 10.37
CA CYS A 57 3.34 -3.15 11.37
C CYS A 57 3.61 -1.84 10.62
N ILE A 58 2.69 -0.89 10.70
CA ILE A 58 2.74 0.36 9.94
C ILE A 58 2.78 1.54 10.91
N THR A 59 3.64 2.51 10.62
CA THR A 59 3.69 3.77 11.33
C THR A 59 2.98 4.85 10.51
N PHE A 60 1.93 5.43 11.09
CA PHE A 60 1.16 6.51 10.49
C PHE A 60 1.59 7.85 11.09
N LEU A 61 1.97 8.78 10.22
CA LEU A 61 2.23 10.18 10.58
C LEU A 61 1.10 11.04 10.00
N LYS A 62 0.29 11.65 10.86
CA LYS A 62 -0.78 12.55 10.43
C LYS A 62 -0.20 13.91 10.03
N ALA A 63 -0.41 14.28 8.78
CA ALA A 63 -0.21 15.62 8.26
C ALA A 63 -1.56 16.34 8.12
N LYS A 64 -1.54 17.62 7.72
CA LYS A 64 -2.74 18.47 7.69
C LYS A 64 -3.85 17.92 6.77
N ASN A 65 -3.48 17.45 5.58
CA ASN A 65 -4.41 16.97 4.55
C ASN A 65 -4.11 15.53 4.10
N SER A 66 -3.24 14.83 4.82
CA SER A 66 -2.81 13.49 4.45
C SER A 66 -2.29 12.71 5.65
N THR A 67 -2.14 11.41 5.45
CA THR A 67 -1.49 10.51 6.39
C THR A 67 -0.34 9.83 5.66
N ILE A 68 0.89 10.06 6.12
CA ILE A 68 2.08 9.36 5.61
C ILE A 68 2.12 7.98 6.26
N CYS A 69 2.42 6.96 5.46
CA CYS A 69 2.43 5.56 5.87
C CYS A 69 3.86 5.02 5.74
N ASP A 70 4.56 4.86 6.85
CA ASP A 70 5.92 4.30 6.91
C ASP A 70 5.87 2.79 7.23
N GLY A 71 6.64 2.00 6.48
CA GLY A 71 6.63 0.53 6.58
C GLY A 71 5.41 -0.16 5.96
N ALA A 72 4.56 0.57 5.24
CA ALA A 72 3.36 0.04 4.58
C ALA A 72 3.69 -0.65 3.24
N VAL A 73 4.51 -1.70 3.30
CA VAL A 73 5.01 -2.44 2.13
C VAL A 73 4.35 -3.81 2.08
N ILE A 74 3.73 -4.12 0.95
CA ILE A 74 3.05 -5.39 0.67
C ILE A 74 3.82 -6.11 -0.44
N ALA A 75 4.23 -7.35 -0.18
CA ALA A 75 4.82 -8.22 -1.19
C ALA A 75 3.76 -9.22 -1.68
N ILE A 76 3.37 -9.13 -2.95
CA ILE A 76 2.42 -10.05 -3.57
C ILE A 76 3.14 -11.01 -4.52
N LYS A 77 2.61 -12.21 -4.71
CA LYS A 77 3.19 -13.20 -5.62
C LYS A 77 2.92 -12.82 -7.08
N SER A 78 3.96 -12.76 -7.90
CA SER A 78 3.79 -12.36 -9.31
C SER A 78 2.97 -13.37 -10.12
N ASP A 79 2.89 -14.63 -9.69
CA ASP A 79 2.11 -15.70 -10.31
C ASP A 79 0.70 -15.87 -9.73
N GLY A 80 0.29 -15.02 -8.77
CA GLY A 80 -0.98 -15.06 -8.07
C GLY A 80 -2.19 -14.52 -8.85
N PHE A 81 -2.01 -14.14 -10.12
CA PHE A 81 -3.09 -13.61 -10.97
C PHE A 81 -3.74 -14.69 -11.84
N ASP A 82 -5.08 -14.68 -11.92
CA ASP A 82 -5.87 -15.45 -12.88
C ASP A 82 -6.79 -14.56 -13.71
N CYS A 83 -6.62 -14.62 -15.04
CA CYS A 83 -7.42 -13.88 -16.02
C CYS A 83 -8.69 -14.61 -16.49
N LYS A 84 -9.01 -15.78 -15.91
CA LYS A 84 -10.10 -16.69 -16.34
C LYS A 84 -9.98 -17.19 -17.79
N HIS A 85 -8.93 -16.80 -18.51
CA HIS A 85 -8.60 -17.23 -19.86
C HIS A 85 -7.14 -17.70 -19.88
N ARG A 86 -6.93 -19.01 -19.97
CA ARG A 86 -5.62 -19.65 -19.78
C ARG A 86 -4.48 -19.03 -20.59
N MET A 87 -4.75 -18.64 -21.84
CA MET A 87 -3.73 -18.00 -22.69
C MET A 87 -3.33 -16.61 -22.16
N ILE A 88 -4.30 -15.79 -21.76
CA ILE A 88 -4.04 -14.45 -21.22
C ILE A 88 -3.33 -14.56 -19.87
N THR A 89 -3.74 -15.52 -19.02
CA THR A 89 -3.04 -15.80 -17.76
C THR A 89 -1.58 -16.19 -18.02
N LYS A 90 -1.31 -17.06 -19.00
CA LYS A 90 0.05 -17.45 -19.37
C LYS A 90 0.87 -16.26 -19.87
N ASP A 91 0.29 -15.43 -20.74
CA ASP A 91 0.96 -14.26 -21.29
C ASP A 91 1.28 -13.24 -20.19
N LEU A 92 0.35 -12.99 -19.26
CA LEU A 92 0.59 -12.12 -18.10
C LEU A 92 1.76 -12.64 -17.25
N LYS A 93 1.80 -13.94 -16.94
CA LYS A 93 2.92 -14.54 -16.19
C LYS A 93 4.25 -14.39 -16.92
N SER A 94 4.25 -14.55 -18.24
CA SER A 94 5.45 -14.31 -19.06
C SER A 94 5.89 -12.85 -19.04
N ILE A 95 4.96 -11.90 -19.12
CA ILE A 95 5.25 -10.45 -19.09
C ILE A 95 5.83 -10.05 -17.73
N LEU A 96 5.27 -10.58 -16.65
CA LEU A 96 5.75 -10.36 -15.29
C LEU A 96 7.06 -11.12 -14.98
N ARG A 97 7.50 -12.01 -15.87
CA ARG A 97 8.69 -12.88 -15.71
C ARG A 97 8.66 -13.57 -14.34
N THR A 98 7.55 -14.23 -14.01
CA THR A 98 7.27 -14.76 -12.67
C THR A 98 8.34 -15.71 -12.12
N ASP A 99 9.05 -16.41 -13.01
CA ASP A 99 10.13 -17.32 -12.63
C ASP A 99 11.39 -16.56 -12.17
N GLU A 100 11.62 -15.35 -12.68
CA GLU A 100 12.78 -14.51 -12.35
C GLU A 100 12.44 -13.47 -11.26
N PHE A 101 11.21 -12.95 -11.26
CA PHE A 101 10.71 -11.98 -10.30
C PHE A 101 9.47 -12.54 -9.60
N PRO A 102 9.63 -13.38 -8.56
CA PRO A 102 8.53 -14.12 -7.93
C PRO A 102 7.60 -13.23 -7.09
N ASN A 103 8.00 -12.00 -6.78
CA ASN A 103 7.21 -11.07 -5.98
C ASN A 103 7.13 -9.68 -6.63
N ILE A 104 5.99 -9.03 -6.47
CA ILE A 104 5.75 -7.62 -6.79
C ILE A 104 5.61 -6.88 -5.46
N THR A 105 6.34 -5.77 -5.30
CA THR A 105 6.28 -4.96 -4.08
C THR A 105 5.39 -3.74 -4.33
N ILE A 106 4.44 -3.51 -3.43
CA ILE A 106 3.55 -2.34 -3.42
C ILE A 106 3.80 -1.60 -2.12
N GLU A 107 4.19 -0.33 -2.22
CA GLU A 107 4.39 0.55 -1.07
C GLU A 107 3.28 1.60 -1.03
N LEU A 108 2.55 1.65 0.08
CA LEU A 108 1.60 2.73 0.35
C LEU A 108 2.37 3.87 1.00
N ILE A 109 2.59 4.95 0.26
CA ILE A 109 3.39 6.10 0.73
C ILE A 109 2.52 7.08 1.54
N GLU A 110 1.34 7.42 1.02
CA GLU A 110 0.50 8.48 1.58
C GLU A 110 -0.98 8.26 1.26
N LEU A 111 -1.84 8.58 2.22
CA LEU A 111 -3.29 8.66 2.05
C LEU A 111 -3.73 10.13 2.08
N THR A 112 -4.23 10.65 0.96
CA THR A 112 -4.73 12.03 0.89
C THR A 112 -6.21 12.10 1.27
N HIS A 113 -6.57 13.08 2.11
CA HIS A 113 -7.96 13.35 2.48
C HIS A 113 -8.55 14.38 1.50
N SER A 114 -9.30 13.90 0.51
CA SER A 114 -10.08 14.79 -0.36
C SER A 114 -11.33 15.25 0.39
N THR A 115 -11.38 16.50 0.86
CA THR A 115 -12.65 17.15 1.19
C THR A 115 -13.46 17.31 -0.10
N LEU A 116 -14.49 16.47 -0.26
CA LEU A 116 -15.57 16.68 -1.23
C LEU A 116 -16.50 17.80 -0.78
#